data_AF-A0A2S5UY51-F1
#
_entry.id   AF-A0A2S5UY51-F1
#
_cell.length_a   1.000
_cell.length_b   1.000
_cell.length_c   1.000
_cell.angle_alpha   90.00
_cell.angle_beta   90.00
_cell.angle_gamma   90.00
#
_symmetry.space_group_name_H-M   'P 1'
#
loop_
_entity.id
_entity.type
_entity.pdbx_description
1 polymer ?
#
loop_
_entity_poly.entity_id
_entity_poly.type
_entity_poly.pdbx_seq_one_letter_code
_entity_poly.pdbx_strand_id
1 'polypeptide(L)' 'MTPEAITMLIVAIGIVWGGCAASVIALRRHPERADYPAGGYDDGRAEQAPVIHDT' A
#
# COMPACT_ATOMS: atom_id res chain seq x y z
N MET A 1 -19.07 31.60 -0.35
CA MET A 1 -18.86 30.21 0.09
C MET A 1 -19.78 29.99 1.27
N THR A 2 -20.72 29.04 1.18
CA THR A 2 -21.70 28.86 2.27
C THR A 2 -21.15 27.91 3.33
N PRO A 3 -21.51 28.08 4.61
CA PRO A 3 -21.05 27.20 5.69
C PRO A 3 -21.32 25.71 5.42
N GLU A 4 -22.46 25.40 4.81
CA GLU A 4 -22.88 24.04 4.50
C GLU A 4 -21.94 23.36 3.50
N ALA A 5 -21.46 24.12 2.49
CA ALA A 5 -20.51 23.62 1.50
C ALA A 5 -19.15 23.29 2.15
N ILE A 6 -18.71 24.11 3.11
CA ILE A 6 -17.45 23.88 3.85
C ILE A 6 -17.58 22.63 4.73
N THR A 7 -18.71 22.45 5.41
CA THR A 7 -18.96 21.25 6.23
C THR A 7 -18.91 19.99 5.36
N MET A 8 -19.60 20.00 4.21
CA MET A 8 -19.56 18.87 3.26
C MET A 8 -18.15 18.60 2.75
N LEU A 9 -17.38 19.64 2.45
CA LEU A 9 -15.99 19.50 2.04
C LEU A 9 -15.13 18.82 3.11
N ILE A 10 -15.25 19.23 4.37
CA ILE A 10 -14.50 18.62 5.48
C ILE A 10 -14.89 17.15 5.65
N VAL A 11 -16.17 16.83 5.58
CA VAL A 11 -16.66 15.44 5.66
C VAL A 11 -16.09 14.60 4.52
N ALA A 12 -16.13 15.10 3.28
CA ALA A 12 -15.60 14.41 2.12
C ALA A 12 -14.08 14.15 2.25
N ILE A 13 -13.32 15.17 2.65
CA ILE A 13 -11.87 15.04 2.92
C ILE A 13 -11.62 14.00 4.01
N GLY A 14 -12.36 14.07 5.12
CA GLY A 14 -12.25 13.13 6.23
C GLY A 14 -12.53 11.68 5.80
N ILE A 15 -13.54 11.46 4.96
CA ILE A 15 -13.88 10.13 4.43
C ILE A 15 -12.79 9.61 3.49
N VAL A 16 -12.29 10.45 2.57
CA VAL A 16 -11.26 10.05 1.60
C VAL A 16 -9.95 9.69 2.32
N TRP A 17 -9.44 10.60 3.15
CA TRP A 17 -8.18 10.38 3.84
C TRP A 17 -8.30 9.36 4.98
N GLY A 18 -9.41 9.40 5.72
CA GLY A 18 -9.70 8.42 6.77
C GLY A 18 -9.86 7.01 6.22
N GLY A 19 -10.60 6.84 5.11
CA GLY A 19 -10.75 5.57 4.42
C GLY A 19 -9.43 5.05 3.84
N CYS A 20 -8.62 5.94 3.26
CA CYS A 20 -7.28 5.60 2.78
C CYS A 20 -6.37 5.13 3.92
N ALA A 21 -6.27 5.90 5.00
CA ALA A 21 -5.47 5.53 6.17
C ALA A 21 -5.95 4.22 6.82
N ALA A 22 -7.26 4.04 6.96
CA ALA A 22 -7.85 2.81 7.47
C ALA A 22 -7.50 1.60 6.60
N SER A 23 -7.54 1.75 5.27
CA SER A 23 -7.18 0.70 4.33
C SER A 23 -5.71 0.30 4.45
N VAL A 24 -4.80 1.28 4.54
CA VAL A 24 -3.37 1.04 4.77
C VAL A 24 -3.14 0.30 6.08
N ILE A 25 -3.80 0.70 7.16
CA ILE A 25 -3.70 0.02 8.46
C ILE A 25 -4.23 -1.41 8.38
N ALA A 26 -5.35 -1.64 7.69
CA ALA A 26 -5.94 -2.97 7.52
C ALA A 26 -4.99 -3.91 6.76
N LEU A 27 -4.41 -3.44 5.65
CA LEU A 27 -3.41 -4.17 4.88
C LEU A 27 -2.17 -4.48 5.72
N ARG A 28 -1.69 -3.50 6.50
CA ARG A 28 -0.51 -3.68 7.35
C ARG A 28 -0.74 -4.65 8.51
N ARG A 29 -1.98 -4.81 8.99
CA ARG A 29 -2.33 -5.77 10.05
C ARG A 29 -2.41 -7.21 9.56
N HIS A 30 -2.67 -7.40 8.27
CA HIS A 30 -2.75 -8.72 7.64
C HIS A 30 -1.79 -8.85 6.45
N PRO A 31 -0.47 -8.73 6.68
CA PRO A 31 0.51 -8.91 5.62
C PRO A 31 0.56 -10.38 5.20
N GLU A 32 0.63 -10.63 3.89
CA GLU A 32 0.77 -11.98 3.33
C GLU A 32 2.14 -12.61 3.68
N ARG A 33 3.15 -11.77 3.90
CA ARG A 33 4.50 -12.16 4.35
C ARG A 33 4.88 -11.37 5.59
N ALA A 34 5.25 -12.08 6.65
CA ALA A 34 5.66 -11.46 7.92
C ALA A 34 6.98 -10.69 7.80
N ASP A 35 7.88 -11.19 6.94
CA ASP A 35 9.16 -10.57 6.67
C ASP A 35 9.43 -10.51 5.17
N TYR A 36 10.04 -9.41 4.75
CA TYR A 36 10.73 -9.29 3.48
C TYR A 36 12.22 -9.13 3.77
N PRO A 37 13.11 -9.78 3.01
CA PRO A 37 14.53 -9.54 3.15
C PRO A 37 14.86 -8.08 2.85
N ALA A 38 15.91 -7.57 3.50
CA ALA A 38 16.36 -6.20 3.30
C ALA A 38 16.67 -5.96 1.82
N GLY A 39 15.94 -5.04 1.18
CA GLY A 39 16.21 -4.65 -0.19
C GLY A 39 17.59 -3.98 -0.32
N GLY A 40 18.20 -4.09 -1.50
CA GLY A 40 19.50 -3.48 -1.80
C GLY A 40 20.71 -4.40 -1.61
N TYR A 41 20.51 -5.59 -1.05
CA TYR A 41 21.49 -6.67 -1.12
C TYR A 41 21.12 -7.61 -2.27
N ASP A 42 22.10 -7.97 -3.09
CA ASP A 42 21.95 -9.07 -4.04
C ASP A 42 21.97 -10.37 -3.24
N ASP A 43 20.78 -10.88 -2.92
CA ASP A 43 20.56 -12.07 -2.10
C ASP A 43 20.56 -13.37 -2.93
N GLY A 44 21.01 -13.31 -4.19
CA GLY A 44 21.09 -14.45 -5.09
C GLY A 44 19.73 -15.01 -5.52
N ARG A 45 18.63 -14.32 -5.23
CA ARG A 45 17.28 -14.76 -5.64
C ARG A 45 17.15 -14.86 -7.16
N ALA A 46 17.76 -13.93 -7.89
CA ALA A 46 17.75 -13.95 -9.35
C ALA A 46 18.45 -15.20 -9.91
N GLU A 47 19.46 -15.71 -9.21
CA GLU A 47 20.24 -16.90 -9.60
C GLU A 47 19.46 -18.20 -9.37
N GLN A 48 18.52 -18.17 -8.42
CA GLN A 48 17.61 -19.27 -8.11
C GLN A 48 16.31 -19.23 -8.94
N ALA A 49 16.11 -18.17 -9.73
CA ALA A 49 14.93 -18.04 -10.57
C ALA A 49 14.98 -19.06 -11.73
N PRO A 50 13.82 -19.55 -12.21
CA PRO A 50 13.77 -20.41 -13.39
C PRO A 50 14.43 -19.74 -14.59
N VAL A 51 15.26 -20.49 -15.33
CA VAL A 51 15.88 -20.02 -16.58
C VAL A 51 14.77 -19.85 -17.62
N ILE A 52 14.44 -18.61 -17.95
CA ILE A 52 13.49 -18.29 -19.00
C ILE A 52 14.18 -18.49 -20.35
N HIS A 53 13.65 -19.40 -21.16
CA HIS A 53 14.06 -19.56 -22.55
C HIS A 53 13.00 -18.92 -23.44
N ASP A 54 13.39 -17.91 -24.23
CA ASP A 54 12.53 -17.40 -25.31
C ASP A 54 12.43 -18.47 -26.39
N THR A 55 11.20 -18.95 -26.62
CA THR A 55 10.82 -19.87 -27.70
C THR A 55 10.16 -19.13 -28.84
#